data_AF-J9VG59-F1
#
_entry.id   AF-J9VG59-F1
#
_cell.length_a   1.000
_cell.length_b   1.000
_cell.length_c   1.000
_cell.angle_alpha   90.00
_cell.angle_beta   90.00
_cell.angle_gamma   90.00
#
_symmetry.space_group_name_H-M   'P 1'
#
loop_
_entity.id
_entity.type
_entity.pdbx_description
1 polymer ?
#
loop_
_entity_poly.entity_id
_entity_poly.type
_entity_poly.pdbx_seq_one_letter_code
_entity_poly.pdbx_strand_id
1 'polypeptide(L)'
;METMSESSPKVTLSALNESLDALEAALAPLEAKPWSQTVGNLSPLERTKMDVLGAYLINDLVWVYLKTKGIDPTKHDVTAELERIKTYYSKVSSAEGHEEIRPKVDTAAAHRFVTSSIPRAQHLPPTTSAELAANERALRLAEEEEEESIRRLGKPSRFRHIQERGELKLIPGQEVETIGDDDVMIGEDGQREAENFLREFANEVEGR
;
A
#
# COMPACT_ATOMS: atom_id res chain seq x y z
N MET A 1 42.60 -1.62 40.34
CA MET A 1 41.65 -0.49 40.34
C MET A 1 42.22 0.53 39.38
N GLU A 2 41.98 0.29 38.09
CA GLU A 2 42.58 1.03 36.97
C GLU A 2 41.99 2.43 36.89
N THR A 3 42.88 3.40 36.85
CA THR A 3 42.59 4.80 36.60
C THR A 3 42.11 4.95 35.16
N MET A 4 40.80 5.10 34.96
CA MET A 4 40.26 5.67 33.73
C MET A 4 40.94 7.02 33.52
N SER A 5 41.80 7.10 32.51
CA SER A 5 42.39 8.34 32.02
C SER A 5 41.26 9.30 31.70
N GLU A 6 40.98 10.26 32.59
CA GLU A 6 40.08 11.37 32.32
C GLU A 6 40.72 12.20 31.19
N SER A 7 40.29 11.95 29.96
CA SER A 7 40.59 12.85 28.85
C SER A 7 40.02 14.22 29.22
N SER A 8 40.87 15.26 29.11
CA SER A 8 40.41 16.60 29.46
C SER A 8 39.22 17.00 28.57
N PRO A 9 38.20 17.69 29.12
CA PRO A 9 36.97 18.03 28.38
C PRO A 9 37.25 18.88 27.14
N LYS A 10 38.36 19.64 27.16
CA LYS A 10 38.81 20.44 26.02
C LYS A 10 39.28 19.57 24.85
N VAL A 11 40.00 18.48 25.13
CA VAL A 11 40.50 17.55 24.11
C VAL A 11 39.36 16.73 23.50
N THR A 12 38.38 16.32 24.30
CA THR A 12 37.20 15.62 23.78
C THR A 12 36.36 16.52 22.88
N LEU A 13 36.26 17.82 23.23
CA LEU A 13 35.50 18.78 22.43
C LEU A 13 36.20 19.09 21.09
N SER A 14 37.52 19.23 21.08
CA SER A 14 38.26 19.39 19.82
C SER A 14 38.11 18.18 18.91
N ALA A 15 38.24 16.96 19.47
CA ALA A 15 38.06 15.73 18.71
C ALA A 15 36.64 15.56 18.15
N LEU A 16 35.62 15.98 18.92
CA LEU A 16 34.24 16.01 18.43
C LEU A 16 34.08 16.97 17.26
N ASN A 17 34.66 18.18 17.35
CA ASN A 17 34.57 19.16 16.27
C ASN A 17 35.23 18.64 14.99
N GLU A 18 36.44 18.08 15.10
CA GLU A 18 37.13 17.46 13.97
C GLU A 18 36.31 16.33 13.32
N SER A 19 35.60 15.54 14.14
CA SER A 19 34.73 14.47 13.64
C SER A 19 33.49 15.02 12.91
N LEU A 20 32.92 16.14 13.39
CA LEU A 20 31.81 16.82 12.74
C LEU A 20 32.25 17.49 11.43
N ASP A 21 33.40 18.15 11.40
CA ASP A 21 33.97 18.75 10.18
C ASP A 21 34.21 17.68 9.10
N ALA A 22 34.71 16.50 9.50
CA ALA A 22 34.88 15.36 8.59
C ALA A 22 33.55 14.80 8.09
N LEU A 23 32.52 14.77 8.94
CA LEU A 23 31.18 14.33 8.56
C LEU A 23 30.54 15.31 7.56
N GLU A 24 30.61 16.62 7.81
CA GLU A 24 30.11 17.65 6.89
C GLU A 24 30.78 17.54 5.51
N ALA A 25 32.10 17.35 5.47
CA ALA A 25 32.82 17.14 4.23
C ALA A 25 32.36 15.88 3.47
N ALA A 26 32.00 14.81 4.19
CA ALA A 26 31.48 13.58 3.59
C ALA A 26 30.03 13.74 3.07
N LEU A 27 29.23 14.60 3.70
CA LEU A 27 27.83 14.86 3.32
C LEU A 27 27.68 15.92 2.23
N ALA A 28 28.64 16.82 2.07
CA ALA A 28 28.60 17.88 1.07
C ALA A 28 28.24 17.41 -0.37
N PRO A 29 28.76 16.28 -0.90
CA PRO A 29 28.37 15.80 -2.23
C PRO A 29 26.90 15.36 -2.31
N LEU A 30 26.33 14.90 -1.19
CA LEU A 30 24.96 14.42 -1.07
C LEU A 30 23.97 15.58 -1.02
N GLU A 31 24.36 16.68 -0.37
CA GLU A 31 23.56 17.91 -0.25
C GLU A 31 23.60 18.77 -1.53
N ALA A 32 24.60 18.59 -2.37
CA ALA A 32 24.76 19.36 -3.61
C ALA A 32 23.63 19.15 -4.64
N LYS A 33 22.84 18.07 -4.51
CA LYS A 33 21.74 17.73 -5.42
C LYS A 33 20.51 17.28 -4.65
N PRO A 34 19.30 17.46 -5.19
CA PRO A 34 18.09 16.89 -4.60
C PRO A 34 18.18 15.37 -4.47
N TRP A 35 17.69 14.82 -3.36
CA TRP A 35 17.70 13.37 -3.08
C TRP A 35 17.12 12.53 -4.23
N SER A 36 16.05 13.01 -4.88
CA SER A 36 15.42 12.34 -6.03
C SER A 36 16.37 12.15 -7.22
N GLN A 37 17.29 13.09 -7.45
CA GLN A 37 18.29 13.01 -8.53
C GLN A 37 19.45 12.09 -8.14
N THR A 38 19.86 12.11 -6.87
CA THR A 38 20.92 11.25 -6.35
C THR A 38 20.51 9.78 -6.43
N VAL A 39 19.28 9.47 -6.03
CA VAL A 39 18.77 8.11 -5.94
C VAL A 39 18.19 7.60 -7.25
N GLY A 40 17.80 8.50 -8.16
CA GLY A 40 17.14 8.13 -9.44
C GLY A 40 18.00 7.31 -10.40
N ASN A 41 19.33 7.37 -10.28
CA ASN A 41 20.26 6.63 -11.14
C ASN A 41 20.71 5.27 -10.56
N LEU A 42 20.27 4.92 -9.35
CA LEU A 42 20.69 3.71 -8.64
C LEU A 42 19.78 2.52 -8.98
N SER A 43 20.31 1.29 -8.92
CA SER A 43 19.45 0.10 -8.97
C SER A 43 18.50 0.09 -7.76
N PRO A 44 17.33 -0.59 -7.84
CA PRO A 44 16.38 -0.64 -6.73
C PRO A 44 16.99 -1.13 -5.40
N LEU A 45 17.95 -2.06 -5.47
CA LEU A 45 18.65 -2.58 -4.31
C LEU A 45 19.61 -1.54 -3.71
N GLU A 46 20.42 -0.88 -4.55
CA GLU A 46 21.33 0.19 -4.11
C GLU A 46 20.59 1.40 -3.57
N ARG A 47 19.45 1.76 -4.19
CA ARG A 47 18.52 2.77 -3.68
C ARG A 47 18.06 2.44 -2.27
N THR A 48 17.60 1.21 -2.05
CA THR A 48 17.11 0.79 -0.73
C THR A 48 18.21 0.87 0.33
N LYS A 49 19.45 0.48 -0.02
CA LYS A 49 20.61 0.65 0.89
C LYS A 49 20.85 2.13 1.23
N MET A 50 20.81 3.00 0.22
CA MET A 50 20.98 4.44 0.42
C MET A 50 19.90 5.03 1.32
N ASP A 51 18.63 4.67 1.09
CA ASP A 51 17.50 5.13 1.91
C ASP A 51 17.63 4.64 3.37
N VAL A 52 18.03 3.38 3.60
CA VAL A 52 18.25 2.83 4.96
C VAL A 52 19.44 3.51 5.66
N LEU A 53 20.54 3.73 4.95
CA LEU A 53 21.71 4.44 5.49
C LEU A 53 21.41 5.90 5.80
N GLY A 54 20.65 6.59 4.94
CA GLY A 54 20.21 7.97 5.19
C GLY A 54 19.31 8.07 6.42
N ALA A 55 18.36 7.15 6.57
CA ALA A 55 17.54 7.07 7.78
C ALA A 55 18.37 6.78 9.04
N TYR A 56 19.36 5.88 8.96
CA TYR A 56 20.30 5.61 10.04
C TYR A 56 21.08 6.86 10.44
N LEU A 57 21.68 7.55 9.47
CA LEU A 57 22.46 8.77 9.70
C LEU A 57 21.65 9.84 10.44
N ILE A 58 20.42 10.11 9.99
CA ILE A 58 19.57 11.13 10.62
C ILE A 58 19.26 10.75 12.08
N ASN A 59 18.90 9.49 12.33
CA ASN A 59 18.59 9.03 13.69
C ASN A 59 19.83 8.99 14.60
N ASP A 60 20.99 8.66 14.05
CA ASP A 60 22.27 8.69 14.78
C ASP A 60 22.67 10.13 15.13
N LEU A 61 22.46 11.10 14.23
CA LEU A 61 22.64 12.53 14.52
C LEU A 61 21.69 13.02 15.61
N VAL A 62 20.44 12.56 15.62
CA VAL A 62 19.50 12.84 16.72
C VAL A 62 20.00 12.24 18.04
N TRP A 63 20.55 11.02 18.00
CA TRP A 63 21.14 10.38 19.18
C TRP A 63 22.31 11.21 19.75
N VAL A 64 23.24 11.64 18.90
CA VAL A 64 24.36 12.52 19.27
C VAL A 64 23.84 13.85 19.82
N TYR A 65 22.84 14.46 19.17
CA TYR A 65 22.22 15.69 19.64
C TYR A 65 21.64 15.54 21.05
N LEU A 66 20.89 14.48 21.33
CA LEU A 66 20.32 14.24 22.66
C LEU A 66 21.42 14.09 23.71
N LYS A 67 22.49 13.36 23.40
CA LYS A 67 23.66 13.23 24.29
C LYS A 67 24.32 14.58 24.59
N THR A 68 24.47 15.46 23.59
CA THR A 68 25.05 16.81 23.81
C THR A 68 24.15 17.72 24.65
N LYS A 69 22.83 17.49 24.63
CA LYS A 69 21.87 18.16 25.52
C LYS A 69 21.83 17.57 26.94
N GLY A 70 22.56 16.48 27.19
CA GLY A 70 22.50 15.76 28.46
C GLY A 70 21.22 14.95 28.65
N ILE A 71 20.44 14.75 27.58
CA ILE A 71 19.24 13.89 27.60
C ILE A 71 19.70 12.46 27.29
N ASP A 72 19.17 11.50 28.04
CA ASP A 72 19.46 10.09 27.80
C ASP A 72 18.66 9.58 26.59
N PRO A 73 19.30 9.26 25.45
CA PRO A 73 18.62 8.83 24.24
C PRO A 73 17.94 7.46 24.37
N THR A 74 18.34 6.64 25.36
CA THR A 74 17.68 5.34 25.61
C THR A 74 16.23 5.49 26.07
N LYS A 75 15.88 6.66 26.63
CA LYS A 75 14.53 7.01 27.07
C LYS A 75 13.73 7.75 25.99
N HIS A 76 14.35 8.02 24.85
CA HIS A 76 13.75 8.73 23.73
C HIS A 76 13.34 7.74 22.64
N ASP A 77 12.30 8.10 21.86
CA ASP A 77 11.73 7.26 20.80
C ASP A 77 12.71 6.95 19.66
N VAL A 78 13.86 7.63 19.62
CA VAL A 78 14.96 7.35 18.69
C VAL A 78 15.44 5.90 18.79
N THR A 79 15.35 5.29 19.98
CA THR A 79 15.73 3.89 20.17
C THR A 79 14.80 2.95 19.39
N ALA A 80 13.50 3.25 19.34
CA ALA A 80 12.54 2.49 18.55
C ALA A 80 12.80 2.65 17.04
N GLU A 81 13.15 3.86 16.60
CA GLU A 81 13.52 4.10 15.20
C GLU A 81 14.80 3.35 14.78
N LEU A 82 15.80 3.28 15.66
CA LEU A 82 17.02 2.50 15.40
C LEU A 82 16.75 0.98 15.30
N GLU A 83 15.89 0.42 16.16
CA GLU A 83 15.47 -0.99 16.04
C GLU A 83 14.65 -1.26 14.77
N ARG A 84 13.81 -0.30 14.38
CA ARG A 84 13.10 -0.34 13.10
C ARG A 84 14.08 -0.35 11.92
N ILE A 85 15.09 0.53 11.93
CA ILE A 85 16.14 0.58 10.90
C ILE A 85 16.92 -0.74 10.82
N LYS A 86 17.29 -1.32 11.96
CA LYS A 86 17.97 -2.62 12.03
C LYS A 86 17.14 -3.73 11.37
N THR A 87 15.82 -3.71 11.56
CA THR A 87 14.91 -4.63 10.88
C THR A 87 14.95 -4.46 9.35
N TYR A 88 15.00 -3.22 8.85
CA TYR A 88 15.16 -2.96 7.41
C TYR A 88 16.53 -3.40 6.89
N TYR A 89 17.59 -3.23 7.68
CA TYR A 89 18.92 -3.73 7.32
C TYR A 89 18.92 -5.26 7.14
N SER A 90 18.24 -5.99 8.03
CA SER A 90 18.05 -7.44 7.87
C SER A 90 17.29 -7.79 6.58
N LYS A 91 16.24 -7.04 6.23
CA LYS A 91 15.50 -7.24 4.96
C LYS A 91 16.38 -7.01 3.73
N VAL A 92 17.18 -5.95 3.75
CA VAL A 92 18.12 -5.64 2.66
C VAL A 92 19.17 -6.75 2.55
N SER A 93 19.76 -7.16 3.67
CA SER A 93 20.75 -8.24 3.71
C SER A 93 20.19 -9.58 3.22
N SER A 94 18.94 -9.92 3.58
CA SER A 94 18.26 -11.11 3.05
C SER A 94 18.05 -11.02 1.53
N ALA A 95 17.71 -9.84 1.01
CA ALA A 95 17.53 -9.61 -0.42
C ALA A 95 18.85 -9.65 -1.21
N GLU A 96 19.98 -9.30 -0.58
CA GLU A 96 21.32 -9.42 -1.17
C GLU A 96 21.86 -10.85 -1.15
N GLY A 97 21.61 -11.56 -0.05
CA GLY A 97 22.35 -12.78 0.29
C GLY A 97 21.80 -14.05 -0.34
N HIS A 98 20.51 -14.14 -0.64
CA HIS A 98 19.93 -15.38 -1.13
C HIS A 98 18.79 -15.15 -2.11
N GLU A 99 18.89 -15.83 -3.25
CA GLU A 99 17.74 -16.41 -3.93
C GLU A 99 17.08 -17.31 -2.88
N GLU A 100 16.16 -16.76 -2.07
CA GLU A 100 15.34 -17.56 -1.17
C GLU A 100 14.85 -18.73 -2.00
N ILE A 101 15.09 -19.96 -1.52
CA ILE A 101 14.53 -21.16 -2.11
C ILE A 101 13.02 -21.06 -1.87
N ARG A 102 12.36 -20.26 -2.71
CA ARG A 102 10.92 -20.13 -2.72
C ARG A 102 10.45 -21.51 -3.14
N PRO A 103 9.55 -22.14 -2.37
CA PRO A 103 8.98 -23.40 -2.80
C PRO A 103 8.38 -23.16 -4.18
N LYS A 104 8.98 -23.79 -5.19
CA LYS A 104 8.53 -23.65 -6.57
C LYS A 104 7.12 -24.20 -6.61
N VAL A 105 6.14 -23.31 -6.81
CA VAL A 105 4.74 -23.72 -6.90
C VAL A 105 4.60 -24.61 -8.12
N ASP A 106 4.09 -25.82 -7.93
CA ASP A 106 3.74 -26.72 -9.03
C ASP A 106 2.45 -26.18 -9.69
N THR A 107 2.65 -25.40 -10.76
CA THR A 107 1.57 -24.82 -11.55
C THR A 107 0.68 -25.89 -12.19
N ALA A 108 1.23 -27.08 -12.49
CA ALA A 108 0.47 -28.18 -13.05
C ALA A 108 -0.45 -28.82 -11.99
N ALA A 109 0.02 -28.97 -10.76
CA ALA A 109 -0.82 -29.43 -9.65
C ALA A 109 -1.93 -28.42 -9.32
N ALA A 110 -1.60 -27.12 -9.24
CA ALA A 110 -2.58 -26.06 -9.03
C ALA A 110 -3.66 -26.06 -10.13
N HIS A 111 -3.26 -26.22 -11.40
CA HIS A 111 -4.18 -26.31 -12.52
C HIS A 111 -5.13 -27.52 -12.40
N ARG A 112 -4.63 -28.69 -11.95
CA ARG A 112 -5.46 -29.87 -11.71
C ARG A 112 -6.47 -29.63 -10.59
N PHE A 113 -6.06 -29.01 -9.49
CA PHE A 113 -6.98 -28.67 -8.39
C PHE A 113 -8.11 -27.77 -8.86
N VAL A 114 -7.78 -26.70 -9.59
CA VAL A 114 -8.77 -25.78 -10.18
C VAL A 114 -9.71 -26.54 -11.13
N THR A 115 -9.16 -27.31 -12.07
CA THR A 115 -9.96 -28.06 -13.05
C THR A 115 -10.87 -29.11 -12.40
N SER A 116 -10.41 -29.77 -11.34
CA SER A 116 -11.21 -30.77 -10.60
C SER A 116 -12.28 -30.15 -9.70
N SER A 117 -12.06 -28.91 -9.24
CA SER A 117 -12.99 -28.19 -8.37
C SER A 117 -14.09 -27.49 -9.17
N ILE A 118 -13.88 -27.28 -10.47
CA ILE A 118 -14.93 -26.81 -11.38
C ILE A 118 -15.86 -28.01 -11.65
N PRO A 119 -17.16 -27.94 -11.26
CA PRO A 119 -18.11 -28.96 -11.62
C PRO A 119 -18.16 -29.06 -13.14
N ARG A 120 -17.71 -30.19 -13.69
CA ARG A 120 -17.97 -30.48 -15.10
C ARG A 120 -19.48 -30.45 -15.28
N ALA A 121 -19.97 -29.53 -16.10
CA ALA A 121 -21.37 -29.43 -16.53
C ALA A 121 -21.83 -30.65 -17.38
N GLN A 122 -21.30 -31.85 -17.11
CA GLN A 122 -21.72 -33.10 -17.74
C GLN A 122 -23.14 -33.50 -17.32
N HIS A 123 -23.67 -32.96 -16.22
CA HIS A 123 -25.06 -33.15 -15.80
C HIS A 123 -25.96 -31.94 -16.04
N LEU A 124 -25.43 -30.84 -16.55
CA LEU A 124 -26.30 -29.77 -17.04
C LEU A 124 -26.78 -30.21 -18.43
N PRO A 125 -28.09 -30.17 -18.73
CA PRO A 125 -28.56 -30.38 -20.09
C PRO A 125 -27.75 -29.46 -21.03
N PRO A 126 -27.49 -29.88 -22.29
CA PRO A 126 -26.82 -29.02 -23.27
C PRO A 126 -27.75 -27.85 -23.61
N THR A 127 -27.78 -26.88 -22.71
CA THR A 127 -28.46 -25.62 -22.88
C THR A 127 -27.57 -24.86 -23.85
N THR A 128 -28.06 -24.63 -25.06
CA THR A 128 -27.35 -23.84 -26.05
C THR A 128 -27.04 -22.47 -25.44
N SER A 129 -25.93 -21.84 -25.83
CA SER A 129 -25.58 -20.49 -25.37
C SER A 129 -26.72 -19.48 -25.63
N ALA A 130 -27.54 -19.74 -26.65
CA ALA A 130 -28.76 -19.01 -26.95
C ALA A 130 -29.87 -19.19 -25.90
N GLU A 131 -30.06 -20.39 -25.37
CA GLU A 131 -31.07 -20.67 -24.34
C GLU A 131 -30.65 -20.12 -22.96
N LEU A 132 -29.36 -20.14 -22.62
CA LEU A 132 -28.85 -19.50 -21.40
C LEU A 132 -29.02 -17.98 -21.48
N ALA A 133 -28.63 -17.37 -22.61
CA ALA A 133 -28.85 -15.96 -22.84
C ALA A 133 -30.35 -15.59 -22.85
N ALA A 134 -31.22 -16.48 -23.34
CA ALA A 134 -32.66 -16.29 -23.28
C ALA A 134 -33.20 -16.38 -21.84
N ASN A 135 -32.69 -17.31 -21.03
CA ASN A 135 -33.09 -17.47 -19.63
C ASN A 135 -32.60 -16.30 -18.76
N GLU A 136 -31.37 -15.83 -18.97
CA GLU A 136 -30.83 -14.63 -18.31
C GLU A 136 -31.60 -13.36 -18.69
N ARG A 137 -32.00 -13.24 -19.97
CA ARG A 137 -32.87 -12.14 -20.42
C ARG A 137 -34.26 -12.23 -19.81
N ALA A 138 -34.85 -13.42 -19.75
CA ALA A 138 -36.15 -13.62 -19.14
C ALA A 138 -36.13 -13.31 -17.63
N LEU A 139 -35.05 -13.69 -16.93
CA LEU A 139 -34.86 -13.38 -15.52
C LEU A 139 -34.73 -11.87 -15.29
N ARG A 140 -33.91 -11.17 -16.11
CA ARG A 140 -33.76 -9.71 -16.03
C ARG A 140 -35.07 -8.97 -16.30
N LEU A 141 -35.83 -9.40 -17.30
CA LEU A 141 -37.14 -8.81 -17.60
C LEU A 141 -38.14 -9.03 -16.45
N ALA A 142 -38.11 -10.21 -15.82
CA ALA A 142 -38.95 -10.47 -14.66
C ALA A 142 -38.56 -9.60 -13.45
N GLU A 143 -37.25 -9.39 -13.22
CA GLU A 143 -36.75 -8.47 -12.19
C GLU A 143 -37.13 -7.02 -12.49
N GLU A 144 -37.02 -6.57 -13.74
CA GLU A 144 -37.43 -5.23 -14.18
C GLU A 144 -38.95 -5.02 -14.02
N GLU A 145 -39.76 -6.00 -14.38
CA GLU A 145 -41.22 -5.97 -14.18
C GLU A 145 -41.59 -5.97 -12.69
N GLU A 146 -40.87 -6.74 -11.86
CA GLU A 146 -41.06 -6.75 -10.42
C GLU A 146 -40.68 -5.38 -9.81
N GLU A 147 -39.55 -4.80 -10.20
CA GLU A 147 -39.16 -3.45 -9.80
C GLU A 147 -40.16 -2.38 -10.24
N GLU A 148 -40.67 -2.44 -11.48
CA GLU A 148 -41.72 -1.55 -11.95
C GLU A 148 -43.02 -1.74 -11.17
N SER A 149 -43.39 -2.97 -10.84
CA SER A 149 -44.58 -3.27 -10.03
C SER A 149 -44.44 -2.70 -8.62
N ILE A 150 -43.24 -2.79 -8.03
CA ILE A 150 -42.89 -2.22 -6.72
C ILE A 150 -42.93 -0.68 -6.79
N ARG A 151 -42.50 -0.07 -7.90
CA ARG A 151 -42.59 1.38 -8.14
C ARG A 151 -44.03 1.86 -8.32
N ARG A 152 -44.91 1.09 -9.01
CA ARG A 152 -46.31 1.47 -9.30
C ARG A 152 -47.26 1.24 -8.12
N LEU A 153 -47.10 0.15 -7.37
CA LEU A 153 -48.01 -0.23 -6.28
C LEU A 153 -47.50 0.18 -4.89
N GLY A 154 -46.25 0.67 -4.81
CA GLY A 154 -45.55 0.90 -3.55
C GLY A 154 -45.20 -0.41 -2.86
N LYS A 155 -44.10 -0.44 -2.09
CA LYS A 155 -43.66 -1.67 -1.41
C LYS A 155 -44.80 -2.24 -0.54
N PRO A 156 -45.01 -3.58 -0.55
CA PRO A 156 -46.09 -4.22 0.19
C PRO A 156 -46.06 -3.84 1.68
N SER A 157 -47.23 -3.79 2.31
CA SER A 157 -47.47 -3.19 3.65
C SER A 157 -46.57 -3.72 4.78
N ARG A 158 -45.87 -4.83 4.60
CA ARG A 158 -44.87 -5.39 5.54
C ARG A 158 -43.54 -4.62 5.56
N PHE A 159 -43.22 -3.85 4.52
CA PHE A 159 -41.96 -3.12 4.38
C PHE A 159 -42.11 -1.60 4.41
N ARG A 160 -43.32 -1.08 4.61
CA ARG A 160 -43.59 0.37 4.72
C ARG A 160 -42.79 1.01 5.86
N HIS A 161 -42.47 0.26 6.92
CA HIS A 161 -41.69 0.73 8.07
C HIS A 161 -40.19 0.97 7.79
N ILE A 162 -39.68 0.50 6.65
CA ILE A 162 -38.28 0.73 6.22
C ILE A 162 -38.17 2.05 5.42
N GLN A 163 -39.28 2.56 4.89
CA GLN A 163 -39.28 3.73 4.04
C GLN A 163 -39.24 5.07 4.81
N GLU A 164 -39.69 5.07 6.07
CA GLU A 164 -39.70 6.27 6.93
C GLU A 164 -38.38 6.50 7.70
N ARG A 165 -37.40 5.60 7.58
CA ARG A 165 -36.08 5.78 8.18
C ARG A 165 -35.02 5.30 7.21
N GLY A 166 -34.36 6.23 6.54
CA GLY A 166 -33.11 6.00 5.79
C GLY A 166 -31.94 5.65 6.73
N GLU A 167 -32.13 4.70 7.64
CA GLU A 167 -31.10 4.15 8.50
C GLU A 167 -31.24 2.63 8.51
N LEU A 168 -30.46 1.98 7.65
CA LEU A 168 -30.19 0.56 7.78
C LEU A 168 -29.41 0.35 9.10
N LYS A 169 -30.11 -0.05 10.17
CA LYS A 169 -29.44 -0.58 11.37
C LYS A 169 -28.86 -1.97 11.06
N LEU A 170 -27.61 -2.00 10.63
CA LEU A 170 -26.78 -3.19 10.67
C LEU A 170 -25.96 -3.21 11.97
N ILE A 171 -26.24 -4.22 12.81
CA ILE A 171 -25.42 -4.80 13.89
C ILE A 171 -25.01 -3.87 15.06
N PRO A 172 -25.35 -4.20 16.32
CA PRO A 172 -24.89 -3.44 17.49
C PRO A 172 -23.36 -3.53 17.67
N GLY A 173 -22.67 -2.38 17.66
CA GLY A 173 -21.33 -2.25 18.25
C GLY A 173 -20.22 -1.61 17.41
N GLN A 174 -20.48 -1.12 16.18
CA GLN A 174 -19.45 -0.48 15.38
C GLN A 174 -19.94 0.87 14.84
N GLU A 175 -19.25 1.94 15.22
CA GLU A 175 -19.40 3.24 14.57
C GLU A 175 -18.78 3.12 13.17
N VAL A 176 -19.61 3.30 12.15
CA VAL A 176 -19.18 3.40 10.75
C VAL A 176 -19.39 4.85 10.35
N GLU A 177 -18.30 5.54 9.99
CA GLU A 177 -18.40 6.85 9.35
C GLU A 177 -19.20 6.70 8.05
N THR A 178 -20.30 7.43 7.95
CA THR A 178 -21.14 7.47 6.75
C THR A 178 -20.43 8.27 5.67
N ILE A 179 -19.93 7.58 4.63
CA ILE A 179 -19.63 8.24 3.35
C ILE A 179 -20.99 8.55 2.73
N GLY A 180 -21.29 9.84 2.57
CA GLY A 180 -22.54 10.28 1.96
C GLY A 180 -22.58 9.94 0.48
N ASP A 181 -23.77 9.60 -0.03
CA ASP A 181 -24.01 9.33 -1.45
C ASP A 181 -23.79 10.57 -2.36
N ASP A 182 -23.41 11.72 -1.80
CA ASP A 182 -23.05 12.93 -2.53
C ASP A 182 -21.61 12.92 -3.10
N ASP A 183 -20.74 12.00 -2.64
CA ASP A 183 -19.32 11.95 -3.06
C ASP A 183 -19.04 11.00 -4.25
N VAL A 184 -20.06 10.33 -4.80
CA VAL A 184 -19.92 9.42 -5.96
C VAL A 184 -20.69 9.92 -7.17
N MET A 185 -20.64 11.24 -7.41
CA MET A 185 -20.99 11.81 -8.71
C MET A 185 -19.69 12.18 -9.41
N ILE A 186 -19.21 11.29 -10.31
CA ILE A 186 -18.19 11.68 -11.29
C ILE A 186 -18.84 12.78 -12.13
N GLY A 187 -18.47 14.04 -11.88
CA GLY A 187 -18.95 15.17 -12.66
C GLY A 187 -18.72 14.94 -14.15
N GLU A 188 -19.50 15.60 -15.00
CA GLU A 188 -19.42 15.46 -16.47
C GLU A 188 -17.98 15.60 -17.02
N ASP A 189 -17.10 16.29 -16.30
CA ASP A 189 -15.68 16.44 -16.61
C ASP A 189 -14.87 15.12 -16.46
N GLY A 190 -15.16 14.32 -15.43
CA GLY A 190 -14.47 13.04 -15.21
C GLY A 190 -14.90 11.94 -16.18
N GLN A 191 -16.15 11.99 -16.67
CA GLN A 191 -16.60 11.11 -17.75
C GLN A 191 -15.90 11.44 -19.07
N ARG A 192 -15.69 12.72 -19.37
CA ARG A 192 -14.98 13.17 -20.58
C ARG A 192 -13.49 12.83 -20.57
N GLU A 193 -12.84 12.86 -19.40
CA GLU A 193 -11.46 12.40 -19.27
C GLU A 193 -11.33 10.88 -19.47
N ALA A 194 -12.27 10.09 -18.94
CA ALA A 194 -12.30 8.64 -19.15
C ALA A 194 -12.54 8.28 -20.63
N GLU A 195 -13.42 9.01 -21.33
CA GLU A 195 -13.67 8.81 -22.76
C GLU A 195 -12.45 9.18 -23.63
N ASN A 196 -11.76 10.26 -23.29
CA ASN A 196 -10.53 10.65 -24.00
C ASN A 196 -9.40 9.63 -23.79
N PHE A 197 -9.23 9.13 -22.56
CA PHE A 197 -8.25 8.09 -22.24
C PHE A 197 -8.52 6.79 -23.00
N LEU A 198 -9.77 6.33 -23.05
CA LEU A 198 -10.16 5.13 -23.80
C LEU A 198 -9.94 5.29 -25.31
N ARG A 199 -10.14 6.50 -25.84
CA ARG A 199 -9.93 6.81 -27.26
C ARG A 199 -8.45 6.86 -27.62
N GLU A 200 -7.60 7.39 -26.74
CA GLU A 200 -6.14 7.40 -26.90
C GLU A 200 -5.58 5.98 -26.83
N PHE A 201 -6.05 5.18 -25.88
CA PHE A 201 -5.67 3.77 -25.76
C PHE A 201 -6.08 2.94 -26.98
N ALA A 202 -7.29 3.15 -27.52
CA ALA A 202 -7.74 2.45 -28.73
C ALA A 202 -6.86 2.79 -29.96
N ASN A 203 -6.49 4.05 -30.13
CA ASN A 203 -5.60 4.47 -31.22
C ASN A 203 -4.17 3.91 -31.08
N GLU A 204 -3.68 3.70 -29.86
CA GLU A 204 -2.36 3.09 -29.61
C GLU A 204 -2.35 1.58 -29.89
N VAL A 205 -3.48 0.90 -29.67
CA VAL A 205 -3.66 -0.52 -30.00
C VAL A 205 -3.86 -0.74 -31.50
N GLU A 206 -4.51 0.19 -32.21
CA GLU A 206 -4.77 0.08 -33.65
C GLU A 206 -3.60 0.60 -34.52
N GLY A 207 -2.62 1.27 -33.90
CA GLY A 207 -1.41 1.81 -34.53
C GLY A 207 -0.15 0.91 -34.50
N ARG A 208 -0.29 -0.37 -34.14
CA ARG A 208 0.79 -1.38 -34.21
C ARG A 208 0.44 -2.54 -35.13
#